data_AF-A0A7Y0S0Z1-F1
#
_entry.id   AF-A0A7Y0S0Z1-F1
#
_cell.length_a   1.000
_cell.length_b   1.000
_cell.length_c   1.000
_cell.angle_alpha   90.00
_cell.angle_beta   90.00
_cell.angle_gamma   90.00
#
_symmetry.space_group_name_H-M   'P 1'
#
loop_
_entity.id
_entity.type
_entity.pdbx_description
1 polymer ?
#
loop_
_entity_poly.entity_id
_entity_poly.type
_entity_poly.pdbx_seq_one_letter_code
_entity_poly.pdbx_strand_id
1 'polypeptide(L)'
;ILNALAGWRLTENKKRSTKREVHFLEPSLHGSRIQAETLNAMMTVAKNSRAIGQKAGLLMAQVHGLDEMKPWNHLAAMPALSGEAKVYD
;
A
#
# COMPACT_ATOMS: atom_id res chain seq x y z
N ILE A 1 -6.70 15.28 12.87
CA ILE A 1 -5.52 15.73 12.07
C ILE A 1 -5.65 15.33 10.60
N LEU A 2 -5.81 14.05 10.23
CA LEU A 2 -5.90 13.61 8.82
C LEU A 2 -6.95 14.37 7.99
N ASN A 3 -8.18 14.49 8.51
CA ASN A 3 -9.26 15.20 7.81
C ASN A 3 -8.92 16.67 7.53
N ALA A 4 -8.22 17.33 8.47
CA ALA A 4 -7.81 18.71 8.31
C ALA A 4 -6.75 18.85 7.20
N LEU A 5 -5.77 17.94 7.14
CA LEU A 5 -4.76 17.91 6.08
C LEU A 5 -5.39 17.67 4.70
N ALA A 6 -6.30 16.70 4.61
CA ALA A 6 -7.02 16.41 3.37
C ALA A 6 -7.88 17.60 2.92
N GLY A 7 -8.60 18.24 3.86
CA GLY A 7 -9.40 19.43 3.60
C GLY A 7 -8.56 20.64 3.16
N TRP A 8 -7.39 20.84 3.77
CA TRP A 8 -6.47 21.91 3.37
C TRP A 8 -6.01 21.73 1.93
N ARG A 9 -5.57 20.52 1.55
CA ARG A 9 -5.15 20.21 0.18
C ARG A 9 -6.26 20.43 -0.85
N LEU A 10 -7.49 20.02 -0.55
CA LEU A 10 -8.64 20.28 -1.43
C LEU A 10 -8.91 21.79 -1.59
N THR A 11 -8.84 22.53 -0.49
CA THR A 11 -9.03 24.00 -0.51
C THR A 11 -7.93 24.68 -1.31
N GLU A 12 -6.69 24.23 -1.16
CA GLU A 12 -5.55 24.74 -1.90
C GLU A 12 -5.67 24.46 -3.40
N ASN A 13 -6.04 23.24 -3.77
CA ASN A 13 -6.31 22.85 -5.16
C ASN A 13 -7.39 23.75 -5.81
N LYS A 14 -8.48 24.04 -5.08
CA LYS A 14 -9.53 24.96 -5.53
C LYS A 14 -9.02 26.38 -5.75
N LYS A 15 -8.09 26.85 -4.91
CA LYS A 15 -7.49 28.19 -5.06
C LYS A 15 -6.50 28.27 -6.22
N ARG A 16 -5.78 27.17 -6.51
CA ARG A 16 -4.71 27.14 -7.52
C ARG A 16 -5.21 27.09 -8.97
N SER A 17 -6.46 26.71 -9.21
CA SER A 17 -7.04 26.64 -10.55
C SER A 17 -8.43 27.23 -10.57
N THR A 18 -8.61 28.26 -11.39
CA THR A 18 -9.92 28.87 -11.68
C THR A 18 -10.55 28.31 -12.96
N LYS A 19 -9.80 27.53 -13.74
CA LYS A 19 -10.20 27.04 -15.07
C LYS A 19 -10.82 25.65 -15.05
N ARG A 20 -10.38 24.83 -14.10
CA ARG A 20 -10.86 23.45 -13.91
C ARG A 20 -10.67 22.98 -12.49
N GLU A 21 -11.46 21.99 -12.10
CA GLU A 21 -11.23 21.26 -10.87
C GLU A 21 -9.91 20.48 -10.93
N VAL A 22 -9.14 20.52 -9.84
CA VAL A 22 -7.85 19.83 -9.71
C VAL A 22 -8.06 18.65 -8.76
N HIS A 23 -7.82 17.45 -9.26
CA HIS A 23 -8.03 16.24 -8.48
C HIS A 23 -7.07 16.18 -7.27
N PHE A 24 -7.51 15.55 -6.17
CA PHE A 24 -6.74 15.49 -4.93
C PHE A 24 -5.30 15.00 -5.15
N LEU A 25 -5.13 13.94 -5.94
CA LEU A 25 -3.81 13.32 -6.19
C LEU A 25 -2.97 14.04 -7.25
N GLU A 26 -3.55 14.96 -8.01
CA GLU A 26 -2.92 15.55 -9.18
C GLU A 26 -1.59 16.27 -8.88
N PRO A 27 -1.46 17.07 -7.80
CA PRO A 27 -0.17 17.67 -7.44
C PRO A 27 0.92 16.63 -7.15
N SER A 28 0.56 15.51 -6.51
CA SER A 28 1.50 14.43 -6.21
C SER A 28 1.88 13.66 -7.47
N LEU A 29 0.92 13.39 -8.35
CA LEU A 29 1.16 12.75 -9.64
C LEU A 29 2.10 13.59 -10.51
N HIS A 30 1.85 14.90 -10.58
CA HIS A 30 2.69 15.84 -11.31
C HIS A 30 4.12 15.87 -10.74
N GLY A 31 4.27 15.98 -9.41
CA GLY A 31 5.59 15.98 -8.75
C GLY A 31 6.38 14.69 -8.99
N SER A 32 5.68 13.55 -9.07
CA SER A 32 6.29 12.25 -9.39
C SER A 32 6.44 11.97 -10.88
N ARG A 33 5.97 12.87 -11.77
CA ARG A 33 5.93 12.68 -13.23
C ARG A 33 5.18 11.42 -13.67
N ILE A 34 4.08 11.11 -12.98
CA ILE A 34 3.24 9.94 -13.24
C ILE A 34 1.87 10.40 -13.76
N GLN A 35 1.34 9.73 -14.78
CA GLN A 35 -0.02 9.97 -15.26
C GLN A 35 -1.05 9.27 -14.35
N ALA A 36 -2.26 9.83 -14.26
CA ALA A 36 -3.32 9.24 -13.43
C ALA A 36 -3.66 7.80 -13.87
N GLU A 37 -3.65 7.56 -15.18
CA GLU A 37 -3.89 6.28 -15.83
C GLU A 37 -2.85 5.25 -15.41
N THR A 38 -1.58 5.64 -15.32
CA THR A 38 -0.48 4.78 -14.86
C THR A 38 -0.70 4.35 -13.40
N LEU A 39 -1.05 5.29 -12.51
CA LEU A 39 -1.37 4.97 -11.12
C LEU A 39 -2.58 4.02 -11.03
N ASN A 40 -3.65 4.32 -11.78
CA ASN A 40 -4.85 3.49 -11.81
C ASN A 40 -4.56 2.07 -12.30
N ALA A 41 -3.75 1.92 -13.34
CA ALA A 41 -3.31 0.63 -13.85
C ALA A 41 -2.52 -0.14 -12.78
N MET A 42 -1.54 0.49 -12.13
CA MET A 42 -0.77 -0.14 -11.05
C MET A 42 -1.66 -0.62 -9.91
N MET A 43 -2.56 0.23 -9.41
CA MET A 43 -3.48 -0.13 -8.32
C MET A 43 -4.44 -1.25 -8.72
N THR A 44 -4.92 -1.23 -9.97
CA THR A 44 -5.81 -2.26 -10.51
C THR A 44 -5.10 -3.61 -10.61
N VAL A 45 -3.89 -3.64 -11.17
CA VAL A 45 -3.10 -4.87 -11.30
C VAL A 45 -2.74 -5.44 -9.94
N ALA A 46 -2.31 -4.60 -8.99
CA ALA A 46 -2.02 -5.02 -7.62
C ALA A 46 -3.25 -5.65 -6.95
N LYS A 47 -4.43 -5.01 -7.09
CA LYS A 47 -5.69 -5.52 -6.53
C LYS A 47 -6.15 -6.83 -7.20
N ASN A 48 -5.98 -6.95 -8.51
CA ASN A 48 -6.31 -8.17 -9.25
C ASN A 48 -5.38 -9.32 -8.88
N SER A 49 -4.12 -9.02 -8.58
CA SER A 49 -3.09 -9.99 -8.21
C SER A 49 -3.07 -10.35 -6.71
N ARG A 50 -4.03 -9.86 -5.92
CA ARG A 50 -4.10 -10.05 -4.45
C ARG A 50 -4.03 -11.51 -4.01
N ALA A 51 -4.49 -12.45 -4.84
CA ALA A 51 -4.47 -13.87 -4.56
C ALA A 51 -3.04 -14.39 -4.31
N ILE A 52 -2.03 -13.80 -4.95
CA ILE A 52 -0.62 -14.13 -4.73
C ILE A 52 -0.21 -13.79 -3.29
N GLY A 53 -0.52 -12.57 -2.82
CA GLY A 53 -0.23 -12.15 -1.45
C GLY A 53 -1.03 -12.93 -0.41
N GLN A 54 -2.30 -13.23 -0.69
CA GLN A 54 -3.15 -14.05 0.17
C GLN A 54 -2.59 -15.48 0.32
N LYS A 55 -2.18 -16.10 -0.79
CA LYS A 55 -1.52 -17.41 -0.77
C LYS A 55 -0.23 -17.37 0.04
N ALA A 56 0.60 -16.34 -0.13
CA ALA A 56 1.82 -16.18 0.65
C ALA A 56 1.52 -16.06 2.15
N GLY A 57 0.50 -15.30 2.54
CA GLY A 57 0.05 -15.18 3.94
C GLY A 57 -0.42 -16.52 4.53
N LEU A 58 -1.17 -17.31 3.77
CA LEU A 58 -1.60 -18.65 4.22
C LEU A 58 -0.42 -19.61 4.41
N LEU A 59 0.55 -19.59 3.49
CA LEU A 59 1.76 -20.40 3.62
C LEU A 59 2.62 -19.95 4.81
N MET A 60 2.72 -18.65 5.06
CA MET A 60 3.38 -18.13 6.26
C MET A 60 2.70 -18.65 7.53
N ALA A 61 1.36 -18.59 7.61
CA ALA A 61 0.63 -19.11 8.76
C ALA A 61 0.94 -20.59 9.01
N GLN A 62 0.95 -21.42 7.97
CA GLN A 62 1.27 -22.85 8.06
C GLN A 62 2.67 -23.10 8.63
N VAL A 63 3.69 -22.36 8.17
CA VAL A 63 5.06 -22.51 8.66
C VAL A 63 5.19 -22.02 10.12
N HIS A 64 4.38 -21.06 10.53
CA HIS A 64 4.30 -20.59 11.92
C HIS A 64 3.41 -21.44 12.83
N GLY A 65 2.74 -22.48 12.31
CA GLY A 65 1.78 -23.30 13.08
C GLY A 65 0.53 -22.52 13.50
N LEU A 66 0.14 -21.51 12.71
CA LEU A 66 -1.04 -20.66 12.95
C LEU A 66 -2.14 -21.00 11.93
N ASP A 67 -3.39 -20.81 12.33
CA ASP A 67 -4.53 -20.93 11.42
C ASP A 67 -4.57 -19.78 10.41
N GLU A 68 -4.16 -18.58 10.83
CA GLU A 68 -4.04 -17.40 9.99
C GLU A 68 -2.97 -16.43 10.51
N MET A 69 -2.38 -15.65 9.60
CA MET A 69 -1.48 -14.56 9.98
C MET A 69 -2.30 -13.39 10.53
N LYS A 70 -2.08 -13.01 11.80
CA LYS A 70 -2.62 -11.76 12.34
C LYS A 70 -1.75 -10.56 11.90
N PRO A 71 -2.26 -9.33 11.95
CA PRO A 71 -1.52 -8.15 11.51
C PRO A 71 -0.12 -8.00 12.12
N TRP A 72 0.06 -8.33 13.39
CA TRP A 72 1.36 -8.27 14.09
C TRP A 72 2.30 -9.45 13.77
N ASN A 73 1.83 -10.50 13.10
CA ASN A 73 2.67 -11.62 12.67
C ASN A 73 3.39 -11.34 11.33
N HIS A 74 2.88 -10.42 10.50
CA HIS A 74 3.43 -10.21 9.15
C HIS A 74 4.87 -9.70 9.11
N LEU A 75 5.40 -9.19 10.22
CA LEU A 75 6.79 -8.76 10.35
C LEU A 75 7.65 -9.73 11.17
N ALA A 76 7.09 -10.89 11.57
CA ALA A 76 7.87 -11.91 12.27
C ALA A 76 8.92 -12.52 11.32
N ALA A 77 10.10 -12.84 11.85
CA ALA A 77 11.10 -13.57 11.11
C ALA A 77 10.55 -14.96 10.71
N MET A 78 10.83 -15.38 9.48
CA MET A 78 10.44 -16.71 9.02
C MET A 78 11.17 -17.77 9.86
N PRO A 79 10.47 -18.83 10.32
CA PRO A 79 11.10 -19.96 10.98
C PRO A 79 12.12 -20.59 10.04
N ALA A 80 13.27 -21.00 10.57
CA ALA A 80 14.24 -21.73 9.76
C ALA A 80 13.64 -23.07 9.34
N LEU A 81 13.80 -23.42 8.05
CA LEU A 81 13.49 -24.78 7.57
C LEU A 81 14.37 -25.83 8.27
N SER A 82 15.59 -25.44 8.67
CA SER A 82 16.51 -26.20 9.50
C SER A 82 17.51 -25.23 10.15
N GLY A 83 17.84 -25.41 11.44
CA GLY A 83 18.77 -24.54 12.18
C GLY A 83 18.07 -23.37 12.90
N GLU A 84 18.83 -22.32 13.25
CA GLU A 84 18.28 -21.13 13.92
C GLU A 84 17.67 -20.14 12.92
N ALA A 85 16.53 -19.55 13.27
CA ALA A 85 15.88 -18.53 12.46
C ALA A 85 16.75 -17.28 12.38
N LYS A 86 17.08 -16.85 11.16
CA LYS A 86 17.91 -15.67 10.94
C LYS A 86 17.07 -14.41 11.14
N VAL A 87 17.31 -13.70 12.24
CA VAL A 87 16.79 -12.35 12.48
C VAL A 87 17.69 -11.38 11.71
N TYR A 88 17.11 -10.58 10.83
CA TYR A 88 17.83 -9.51 10.14
C TYR A 88 17.61 -8.21 10.93
N ASP A 89 18.71 -7.63 11.43
CA ASP A 89 18.74 -6.32 12.10
C ASP A 89 18.51 -5.15 11.11
#